data_AF-A0A9D6WAV6-F1
#
_entry.id   AF-A0A9D6WAV6-F1
#
_cell.length_a   1.000
_cell.length_b   1.000
_cell.length_c   1.000
_cell.angle_alpha   90.00
_cell.angle_beta   90.00
_cell.angle_gamma   90.00
#
_symmetry.space_group_name_H-M   'P 1'
#
loop_
_entity.id
_entity.type
_entity.pdbx_description
1 polymer ?
#
loop_
_entity_poly.entity_id
_entity_poly.type
_entity_poly.pdbx_seq_one_letter_code
_entity_poly.pdbx_strand_id
1 'polypeptide(L)'
;MPRKQKKEKDLIARSDSSKRPSGTAGRELIDRYRELGDAFRDEGQYEKAIEIYGRILSLDKDNRAAREGVEKARKAAVAEQTLRQNREKNTNGK
;
A
#
# COMPACT_ATOMS: atom_id res chain seq x y z
N MET A 1 -6.88 13.71 42.55
CA MET A 1 -7.69 12.91 41.61
C MET A 1 -8.71 13.85 40.96
N PRO A 2 -9.07 13.81 39.66
CA PRO A 2 -8.86 12.76 38.66
C PRO A 2 -8.32 13.22 37.28
N ARG A 3 -7.87 12.23 36.52
CA ARG A 3 -7.53 12.28 35.09
C ARG A 3 -8.75 12.71 34.26
N LYS A 4 -8.60 13.65 33.33
CA LYS A 4 -9.49 13.75 32.17
C LYS A 4 -8.75 13.36 30.91
N GLN A 5 -8.86 12.07 30.59
CA GLN A 5 -8.86 11.64 29.20
C GLN A 5 -10.08 12.29 28.53
N LYS A 6 -9.86 13.02 27.45
CA LYS A 6 -10.86 13.18 26.38
C LYS A 6 -10.17 12.82 25.07
N LYS A 7 -10.35 11.55 24.69
CA LYS A 7 -10.43 11.15 23.28
C LYS A 7 -11.66 11.85 22.69
N GLU A 8 -11.52 12.43 21.50
CA GLU A 8 -12.51 12.53 20.41
C GLU A 8 -12.06 13.64 19.46
N LYS A 9 -11.69 13.27 18.24
CA LYS A 9 -12.57 13.25 17.05
C LYS A 9 -12.85 14.66 16.52
N ASP A 10 -11.88 15.17 15.76
CA ASP A 10 -12.07 16.12 14.66
C ASP A 10 -10.83 15.90 13.78
N LEU A 11 -10.79 15.04 12.77
CA LEU A 11 -11.77 14.77 11.72
C LEU A 11 -12.34 16.03 11.08
N ILE A 12 -11.48 17.01 10.77
CA ILE A 12 -11.76 17.97 9.71
C ILE A 12 -10.52 18.11 8.85
N ALA A 13 -10.47 17.23 7.86
CA ALA A 13 -9.99 17.48 6.51
C ALA A 13 -9.37 18.88 6.30
N ARG A 14 -8.06 19.00 6.51
CA ARG A 14 -7.28 19.98 5.75
C ARG A 14 -7.07 19.41 4.35
N SER A 15 -8.14 19.41 3.58
CA SER A 15 -8.15 19.35 2.11
C SER A 15 -7.62 20.66 1.51
N ASP A 16 -6.72 21.35 2.20
CA ASP A 16 -6.14 22.61 1.76
C ASP A 16 -5.01 22.32 0.77
N SER A 17 -5.42 21.99 -0.44
CA SER A 17 -5.23 22.83 -1.62
C SER A 17 -3.94 23.66 -1.71
N SER A 18 -2.80 23.16 -1.23
CA SER A 18 -1.48 23.61 -1.67
C SER A 18 -1.14 22.96 -3.01
N LYS A 19 -2.06 23.13 -3.97
CA LYS A 19 -1.85 22.85 -5.39
C LYS A 19 -0.91 23.93 -5.90
N ARG A 20 0.40 23.76 -5.65
CA ARG A 20 1.45 24.55 -6.30
C ARG A 20 1.56 24.01 -7.73
N PRO A 21 1.17 24.77 -8.78
CA PRO A 21 1.32 24.31 -10.14
C PRO A 21 2.71 24.73 -10.62
N SER A 22 3.68 23.83 -10.53
CA SER A 22 4.96 24.05 -11.21
C SER A 22 5.62 22.69 -11.50
N GLY A 23 5.28 22.11 -12.67
CA GLY A 23 6.04 21.02 -13.31
C GLY A 23 5.70 19.58 -12.92
N THR A 24 4.49 19.29 -12.43
CA THR A 24 4.19 18.07 -11.63
C THR A 24 3.46 16.93 -12.34
N ALA A 25 3.55 16.78 -13.67
CA ALA A 25 2.90 15.66 -14.37
C ALA A 25 3.41 14.28 -13.88
N GLY A 26 4.70 14.18 -13.58
CA GLY A 26 5.29 12.95 -13.03
C GLY A 26 4.81 12.63 -11.60
N ARG A 27 4.49 13.66 -10.80
CA ARG A 27 4.07 13.48 -9.40
C ARG A 27 2.64 12.96 -9.29
N GLU A 28 1.74 13.48 -10.12
CA GLU A 28 0.34 13.02 -10.14
C GLU A 28 0.23 11.57 -10.66
N LEU A 29 1.10 11.18 -11.60
CA LEU A 29 1.19 9.80 -12.06
C LEU A 29 1.65 8.84 -10.95
N ILE A 30 2.60 9.28 -10.12
CA ILE A 30 3.07 8.54 -8.94
C ILE A 30 1.94 8.34 -7.93
N ASP A 31 1.18 9.39 -7.60
CA ASP A 31 0.06 9.29 -6.67
C ASP A 31 -1.03 8.33 -7.20
N ARG A 32 -1.39 8.44 -8.48
CA ARG A 32 -2.36 7.53 -9.11
C ARG A 32 -1.91 6.08 -9.08
N TYR A 33 -0.66 5.81 -9.45
CA TYR A 33 -0.13 4.46 -9.37
C TYR A 33 -0.06 3.96 -7.93
N ARG A 34 0.23 4.83 -6.96
CA ARG A 34 0.23 4.45 -5.55
C ARG A 34 -1.15 3.99 -5.10
N GLU A 35 -2.19 4.76 -5.40
CA GLU A 35 -3.58 4.39 -5.08
C GLU A 35 -3.97 3.06 -5.74
N LEU A 36 -3.64 2.90 -7.03
CA LEU A 36 -3.92 1.68 -7.78
C LEU A 36 -3.19 0.46 -7.20
N GLY A 37 -1.92 0.62 -6.82
CA GLY A 37 -1.14 -0.44 -6.18
C GLY A 37 -1.67 -0.81 -4.80
N ASP A 38 -2.25 0.15 -4.06
CA ASP A 38 -2.87 -0.12 -2.77
C ASP A 38 -4.18 -0.90 -2.94
N ALA A 39 -5.02 -0.50 -3.91
CA ALA A 39 -6.25 -1.22 -4.27
C ALA A 39 -5.97 -2.66 -4.71
N PHE A 40 -4.98 -2.90 -5.58
CA PHE A 40 -4.60 -4.26 -5.99
C PHE A 40 -4.09 -5.09 -4.82
N ARG A 41 -3.34 -4.49 -3.88
CA ARG A 41 -2.88 -5.20 -2.67
C ARG A 41 -4.06 -5.58 -1.78
N ASP A 42 -5.03 -4.69 -1.62
CA ASP A 42 -6.24 -4.93 -0.82
C ASP A 42 -7.13 -6.02 -1.43
N GLU A 43 -7.21 -6.07 -2.76
CA GLU A 43 -7.90 -7.12 -3.51
C GLU A 43 -7.17 -8.48 -3.50
N GLY A 44 -6.00 -8.57 -2.85
CA GLY A 44 -5.16 -9.77 -2.83
C GLY A 44 -4.37 -10.01 -4.11
N GLN A 45 -4.42 -9.09 -5.08
CA GLN A 45 -3.68 -9.15 -6.34
C GLN A 45 -2.25 -8.60 -6.17
N TYR A 46 -1.49 -9.25 -5.29
CA TYR A 46 -0.16 -8.79 -4.88
C TYR A 46 0.83 -8.67 -6.04
N GLU A 47 0.76 -9.55 -7.04
CA GLU A 47 1.64 -9.48 -8.22
C GLU A 47 1.41 -8.19 -9.03
N LYS A 48 0.14 -7.82 -9.27
CA LYS A 48 -0.21 -6.58 -9.96
C LYS A 48 0.19 -5.36 -9.13
N ALA A 49 -0.03 -5.40 -7.82
CA ALA A 49 0.41 -4.33 -6.93
C ALA A 49 1.92 -4.08 -7.04
N ILE A 50 2.74 -5.14 -7.03
CA ILE A 50 4.20 -5.04 -7.20
C ILE A 50 4.57 -4.43 -8.55
N GLU A 51 3.89 -4.81 -9.63
CA GLU A 51 4.13 -4.22 -10.96
C GLU A 51 3.85 -2.71 -10.97
N ILE A 52 2.72 -2.29 -10.40
CA ILE A 52 2.34 -0.87 -10.34
C ILE A 52 3.34 -0.06 -9.50
N TYR A 53 3.73 -0.56 -8.31
CA TYR A 53 4.78 0.08 -7.52
C TYR A 53 6.14 0.09 -8.24
N GLY A 54 6.44 -0.93 -9.04
CA GLY A 54 7.61 -0.98 -9.91
C GLY A 54 7.63 0.16 -10.92
N ARG A 55 6.48 0.50 -11.53
CA ARG A 55 6.36 1.66 -12.42
C ARG A 55 6.64 2.97 -11.70
N ILE A 56 6.18 3.11 -10.45
CA ILE A 56 6.52 4.28 -9.62
C ILE A 56 8.03 4.36 -9.41
N LEU A 57 8.69 3.26 -9.09
CA LEU A 57 10.14 3.21 -8.89
C LEU A 57 10.93 3.47 -10.19
N SER A 58 10.37 3.17 -11.36
CA SER A 58 10.97 3.57 -12.64
C SER A 58 10.93 5.07 -12.86
N LEU A 59 9.87 5.75 -12.41
CA LEU A 59 9.73 7.21 -12.50
C LEU A 59 10.53 7.93 -11.41
N ASP A 60 10.50 7.38 -10.19
CA ASP A 60 11.18 7.89 -9.02
C ASP A 60 11.78 6.72 -8.23
N LYS A 61 13.05 6.45 -8.52
CA LYS A 61 13.81 5.34 -7.92
C LYS A 61 13.95 5.46 -6.42
N ASP A 62 13.85 6.67 -5.86
CA ASP A 62 13.94 6.91 -4.42
C ASP A 62 12.57 7.10 -3.77
N ASN A 63 11.50 6.78 -4.49
CA ASN A 63 10.16 6.84 -3.95
C ASN A 63 9.98 5.81 -2.82
N ARG A 64 10.10 6.31 -1.59
CA ARG A 64 9.98 5.51 -0.38
C ARG A 64 8.62 4.81 -0.30
N ALA A 65 7.53 5.48 -0.68
CA ALA A 65 6.18 4.92 -0.62
C ALA A 65 6.03 3.69 -1.53
N ALA A 66 6.62 3.73 -2.73
CA ALA A 66 6.60 2.59 -3.64
C ALA A 66 7.48 1.43 -3.15
N ARG A 67 8.68 1.70 -2.62
CA ARG A 67 9.51 0.65 -1.99
C ARG A 67 8.76 -0.05 -0.86
N GLU A 68 8.13 0.72 0.02
CA GLU A 68 7.31 0.18 1.10
C GLU A 68 6.09 -0.60 0.58
N GLY A 69 5.47 -0.14 -0.51
CA GLY A 69 4.36 -0.82 -1.18
C GLY A 69 4.76 -2.20 -1.72
N VAL A 70 5.88 -2.31 -2.43
CA VAL A 70 6.43 -3.57 -2.94
C VAL A 70 6.71 -4.55 -1.80
N GLU A 71 7.38 -4.09 -0.74
CA GLU A 71 7.72 -4.93 0.40
C GLU A 71 6.46 -5.49 1.09
N LYS A 72 5.44 -4.64 1.30
CA LYS A 72 4.16 -5.07 1.89
C LYS A 72 3.45 -6.08 0.99
N ALA A 73 3.37 -5.81 -0.32
CA ALA A 73 2.72 -6.70 -1.27
C ALA A 73 3.43 -8.05 -1.36
N ARG A 74 4.77 -8.08 -1.41
CA ARG A 74 5.55 -9.33 -1.41
C ARG A 74 5.34 -10.14 -0.14
N LYS A 75 5.37 -9.50 1.02
CA LYS A 75 5.13 -10.18 2.31
C LYS A 75 3.75 -10.80 2.36
N ALA A 76 2.73 -10.08 1.91
CA ALA A 76 1.36 -10.58 1.85
C ALA A 76 1.22 -11.75 0.85
N ALA A 77 1.85 -11.67 -0.32
CA ALA A 77 1.87 -12.76 -1.30
C ALA A 77 2.49 -14.04 -0.74
N VAL A 78 3.66 -13.92 -0.10
CA VAL A 78 4.36 -15.05 0.52
C VAL A 78 3.57 -15.61 1.70
N ALA A 79 2.95 -14.76 2.51
CA ALA A 79 2.12 -15.19 3.62
C ALA A 79 0.92 -16.01 3.13
N GLU A 80 0.24 -15.55 2.09
CA GLU A 80 -0.87 -16.30 1.49
C GLU A 80 -0.42 -17.64 0.90
N GLN A 81 0.70 -17.65 0.18
CA GLN A 81 1.25 -18.87 -0.39
C GLN A 81 1.66 -19.87 0.70
N THR A 82 2.24 -19.39 1.78
CA THR A 82 2.63 -20.22 2.94
C THR A 82 1.41 -20.83 3.63
N LEU A 83 0.33 -20.05 3.80
CA LEU A 83 -0.93 -20.54 4.35
C LEU A 83 -1.56 -21.62 3.46
N ARG A 84 -1.50 -21.47 2.13
CA ARG A 84 -1.97 -22.49 1.18
C ARG A 84 -1.17 -23.79 1.29
N GLN A 85 0.16 -23.70 1.27
CA GLN A 85 1.03 -24.88 1.38
C GLN A 85 0.87 -25.62 2.71
N ASN A 86 0.66 -24.91 3.81
CA ASN A 86 0.41 -25.53 5.12
C ASN A 86 -0.95 -26.24 5.18
N ARG A 87 -1.95 -25.73 4.47
CA ARG A 87 -3.26 -26.37 4.38
C ARG A 87 -3.20 -27.69 3.59
N GLU A 88 -2.46 -27.71 2.48
CA GLU A 88 -2.32 -28.90 1.62
C GLU A 88 -1.52 -30.02 2.31
N LYS A 89 -0.50 -29.67 3.11
CA LYS A 89 0.27 -30.66 3.87
C LYS A 89 -0.52 -31.35 4.99
N ASN A 90 -1.61 -30.73 5.47
CA ASN A 90 -2.43 -31.26 6.56
C ASN A 90 -3.62 -32.13 6.09
N THR A 91 -3.88 -32.22 4.78
CA THR A 91 -4.99 -33.04 4.25
C THR A 91 -4.56 -34.39 3.69
N ASN A 92 -3.26 -34.67 3.55
CA ASN A 92 -2.76 -35.91 2.96
C ASN A 92 -2.43 -37.02 3.97
N GLY A 93 -3.00 -36.94 5.18
CA GLY A 93 -2.71 -37.85 6.30
C GLY A 93 -3.92 -38.59 6.85
N LYS A 94 -5.01 -38.74 6.07
CA LYS A 94 -6.14 -39.62 6.41
C LYS A 94 -6.23 -40.78 5.45
#